data_AF-A0A452SNP2-F1
#
_entry.id   AF-A0A452SNP2-F1
#
_cell.length_a   1.000
_cell.length_b   1.000
_cell.length_c   1.000
_cell.angle_alpha   90.00
_cell.angle_beta   90.00
_cell.angle_gamma   90.00
#
_symmetry.space_group_name_H-M   'P 1'
#
loop_
_entity.id
_entity.type
_entity.pdbx_description
1 polymer ?
#
loop_
_entity_poly.entity_id
_entity_poly.type
_entity_poly.pdbx_seq_one_letter_code
_entity_poly.pdbx_strand_id
1 'polypeptide(L)'
;LPSPYLLYLMLCTFSSAVISECQRRQLESVSYSSRYALGLFYEAGTKIDVPWAGQYITSNPCIRFISIDNKKRNIESSEIGPSLVVHTTVPFGVTHLDHHTEDAEELIFQQLEAILPGLPRPVATRCQKWRYSQVTEPAAHSHGQLTLHPKPFLVCGGDAFTESNFDGCITSARCVLEALKNHI
;
A
#
# COMPACT_ATOMS: atom_id res chain seq x y z
N LEU A 1 -8.24 -5.03 6.95
CA LEU A 1 -6.92 -5.58 7.34
C LEU A 1 -6.47 -6.54 6.25
N PRO A 2 -5.20 -6.55 5.83
CA PRO A 2 -4.70 -7.50 4.84
C PRO A 2 -4.92 -8.95 5.27
N SER A 3 -5.12 -9.88 4.33
CA SER A 3 -5.40 -11.31 4.62
C SER A 3 -4.41 -11.94 5.62
N PRO A 4 -3.09 -11.72 5.54
CA PRO A 4 -2.14 -12.27 6.51
C PRO A 4 -2.39 -11.83 7.96
N TYR A 5 -2.83 -10.58 8.18
CA TYR A 5 -3.22 -10.11 9.51
C TYR A 5 -4.54 -10.72 9.98
N LEU A 6 -5.49 -10.94 9.07
CA LEU A 6 -6.73 -11.64 9.39
C LEU A 6 -6.44 -13.09 9.82
N LEU A 7 -5.54 -13.79 9.13
CA LEU A 7 -5.13 -15.14 9.49
C LEU A 7 -4.46 -15.18 10.87
N TYR A 8 -3.56 -14.23 11.15
CA TYR A 8 -2.93 -14.10 12.47
C TYR A 8 -3.97 -13.87 13.58
N LEU A 9 -4.87 -12.90 13.40
CA LEU A 9 -5.94 -12.64 14.36
C LEU A 9 -6.84 -13.85 14.53
N MET A 10 -7.23 -14.51 13.44
CA MET A 10 -8.08 -15.71 13.50
C MET A 10 -7.44 -16.88 14.23
N LEU A 11 -6.13 -17.08 14.06
CA LEU A 11 -5.36 -18.06 14.82
C LEU A 11 -5.27 -17.73 16.32
N CYS A 12 -5.23 -16.46 16.67
CA CYS A 12 -5.06 -16.02 18.05
C CYS A 12 -6.37 -15.82 18.82
N THR A 13 -7.46 -15.42 18.15
CA THR A 13 -8.72 -15.00 18.80
C THR A 13 -9.85 -15.99 18.64
N PHE A 14 -9.85 -16.77 17.55
CA PHE A 14 -10.86 -17.77 17.28
C PHE A 14 -10.23 -19.15 17.39
N SER A 15 -10.90 -20.12 18.02
CA SER A 15 -10.46 -21.52 17.92
C SER A 15 -10.36 -21.88 16.43
N SER A 16 -9.37 -22.70 16.06
CA SER A 16 -9.22 -23.25 14.69
C SER A 16 -10.48 -23.90 14.14
N ALA A 17 -11.49 -24.12 14.99
CA ALA A 17 -12.83 -24.60 14.65
C ALA A 17 -13.71 -23.64 13.83
N VAL A 18 -13.39 -22.33 13.70
CA VAL A 18 -14.29 -21.37 13.02
C VAL A 18 -14.12 -21.33 11.50
N ILE A 19 -12.95 -21.72 10.97
CA ILE A 19 -12.68 -21.73 9.52
C ILE A 19 -12.37 -23.14 9.06
N SER A 20 -12.97 -23.55 7.94
CA SER A 20 -12.63 -24.81 7.29
C SER A 20 -11.20 -24.78 6.75
N GLU A 21 -10.59 -25.94 6.57
CA GLU A 21 -9.27 -26.06 5.96
C GLU A 21 -9.24 -25.46 4.54
N CYS A 22 -10.34 -25.56 3.79
CA CYS A 22 -10.47 -24.94 2.47
C CYS A 22 -10.40 -23.41 2.56
N GLN A 23 -11.17 -22.80 3.45
CA GLN A 23 -11.15 -21.34 3.67
C GLN A 23 -9.78 -20.87 4.16
N ARG A 24 -9.14 -21.63 5.06
CA ARG A 24 -7.76 -21.35 5.49
C ARG A 24 -6.80 -21.31 4.30
N ARG A 25 -6.80 -22.36 3.46
CA ARG A 25 -5.91 -22.44 2.29
C ARG A 25 -6.18 -21.29 1.30
N GLN A 26 -7.44 -20.88 1.12
CA GLN A 26 -7.79 -19.71 0.31
C GLN A 26 -7.23 -18.40 0.86
N LEU A 27 -7.20 -18.22 2.18
CA LEU A 27 -6.64 -17.03 2.81
C LEU A 27 -5.10 -17.05 2.79
N GLU A 28 -4.50 -18.23 2.99
CA GLU A 28 -3.05 -18.46 2.94
C GLU A 28 -2.48 -18.30 1.53
N SER A 29 -3.29 -18.53 0.48
CA SER A 29 -2.86 -18.31 -0.90
C SER A 29 -2.82 -16.83 -1.32
N VAL A 30 -3.31 -15.91 -0.49
CA VAL A 30 -3.30 -14.48 -0.82
C VAL A 30 -1.90 -13.92 -0.67
N SER A 31 -1.33 -13.39 -1.74
CA SER A 31 -0.01 -12.76 -1.73
C SER A 31 -0.10 -11.25 -1.98
N TYR A 32 0.83 -10.51 -1.38
CA TYR A 32 0.94 -9.06 -1.51
C TYR A 32 2.38 -8.69 -1.85
N SER A 33 2.53 -7.65 -2.66
CA SER A 33 3.79 -6.95 -2.84
C SER A 33 4.17 -6.11 -1.61
N SER A 34 5.46 -5.77 -1.50
CA SER A 34 5.97 -4.84 -0.48
C SER A 34 6.67 -3.65 -1.14
N ARG A 35 6.52 -2.46 -0.54
CA ARG A 35 7.14 -1.21 -1.02
C ARG A 35 7.48 -0.28 0.13
N TYR A 36 8.37 0.67 -0.11
CA TYR A 36 8.52 1.86 0.72
C TYR A 36 7.93 3.07 0.01
N ALA A 37 7.43 4.02 0.81
CA ALA A 37 7.08 5.35 0.36
C ALA A 37 7.85 6.38 1.20
N LEU A 38 8.58 7.29 0.54
CA LEU A 38 9.31 8.37 1.19
C LEU A 38 8.64 9.70 0.87
N GLY A 39 8.15 10.38 1.90
CA GLY A 39 7.68 11.77 1.82
C GLY A 39 8.78 12.73 2.21
N LEU A 40 9.02 13.73 1.37
CA LEU A 40 9.94 14.84 1.61
C LEU A 40 9.15 16.14 1.66
N PHE A 41 9.38 16.94 2.70
CA PHE A 41 8.69 18.22 2.92
C PHE A 41 9.70 19.35 2.90
N TYR A 42 9.38 20.42 2.18
CA TYR A 42 10.25 21.57 1.98
C TYR A 42 9.62 22.84 2.54
N GLU A 43 10.45 23.87 2.75
CA GLU A 43 9.98 25.20 3.15
C GLU A 43 9.22 25.90 2.03
N ALA A 44 8.36 26.83 2.42
CA ALA A 44 7.74 27.79 1.51
C ALA A 44 8.79 28.50 0.64
N GLY A 45 8.49 28.71 -0.64
CA GLY A 45 9.41 29.31 -1.61
C GLY A 45 10.43 28.34 -2.24
N THR A 46 10.56 27.11 -1.73
CA THR A 46 11.36 26.06 -2.39
C THR A 46 10.78 25.73 -3.77
N LYS A 47 11.65 25.64 -4.78
CA LYS A 47 11.24 25.29 -6.15
C LYS A 47 11.77 23.91 -6.52
N ILE A 48 10.87 23.03 -6.98
CA ILE A 48 11.21 21.76 -7.62
C ILE A 48 10.87 21.88 -9.11
N ASP A 49 11.92 22.12 -9.90
CA ASP A 49 11.79 22.46 -11.32
C ASP A 49 11.75 21.21 -12.19
N VAL A 50 10.57 20.60 -12.24
CA VAL A 50 10.25 19.48 -13.13
C VAL A 50 8.95 19.77 -13.88
N PRO A 51 8.81 19.37 -15.15
CA PRO A 51 7.66 19.69 -15.99
C PRO A 51 6.41 18.85 -15.65
N TRP A 52 6.52 17.90 -14.72
CA TRP A 52 5.47 16.94 -14.38
C TRP A 52 5.05 17.04 -12.91
N ALA A 53 3.83 16.59 -12.62
CA ALA A 53 3.31 16.44 -11.25
C ALA A 53 3.53 15.02 -10.69
N GLY A 54 3.68 14.03 -11.58
CA GLY A 54 4.12 12.69 -11.24
C GLY A 54 4.77 12.01 -12.43
N GLN A 55 5.76 11.17 -12.16
CA GLN A 55 6.52 10.44 -13.19
C GLN A 55 6.79 9.01 -12.74
N TYR A 56 6.50 8.05 -13.61
CA TYR A 56 6.97 6.68 -13.47
C TYR A 56 8.41 6.55 -13.96
N ILE A 57 9.23 5.89 -13.16
CA ILE A 57 10.64 5.59 -13.46
C ILE A 57 10.74 4.08 -13.70
N THR A 58 11.21 3.68 -14.87
CA THR A 58 11.35 2.25 -15.26
C THR A 58 12.79 1.77 -15.25
N SER A 59 13.77 2.68 -15.31
CA SER A 59 15.20 2.36 -15.42
C SER A 59 15.93 2.31 -14.09
N ASN A 60 15.35 2.82 -12.99
CA ASN A 60 15.99 2.84 -11.69
C ASN A 60 15.68 1.56 -10.88
N PRO A 61 16.68 0.91 -10.24
CA PRO A 61 16.46 -0.34 -9.50
C PRO A 61 15.64 -0.14 -8.20
N CYS A 62 15.68 1.05 -7.62
CA CYS A 62 15.06 1.38 -6.33
C CYS A 62 13.74 2.13 -6.50
N ILE A 63 13.68 3.18 -7.32
CA ILE A 63 12.55 4.10 -7.41
C ILE A 63 11.65 3.74 -8.60
N ARG A 64 10.35 3.60 -8.34
CA ARG A 64 9.34 3.30 -9.36
C ARG A 64 8.52 4.51 -9.78
N PHE A 65 8.28 5.43 -8.86
CA PHE A 65 7.40 6.58 -9.09
C PHE A 65 7.79 7.74 -8.19
N ILE A 66 7.71 8.96 -8.72
CA ILE A 66 7.90 10.21 -7.99
C ILE A 66 6.69 11.10 -8.24
N SER A 67 6.18 11.77 -7.20
CA SER A 67 5.10 12.76 -7.31
C SER A 67 5.48 14.04 -6.60
N ILE A 68 5.26 15.17 -7.26
CA ILE A 68 5.23 16.49 -6.64
C ILE A 68 3.79 16.72 -6.19
N ASP A 69 3.52 16.42 -4.92
CA ASP A 69 2.16 16.22 -4.42
C ASP A 69 1.32 17.51 -4.49
N ASN A 70 1.93 18.67 -4.21
CA ASN A 70 1.26 19.97 -4.35
C ASN A 70 0.82 20.23 -5.80
N LYS A 71 1.69 19.96 -6.79
CA LYS A 71 1.34 20.08 -8.22
C LYS A 71 0.23 19.09 -8.59
N LYS A 72 0.32 17.85 -8.12
CA LYS A 72 -0.70 16.81 -8.38
C LYS A 72 -2.08 17.19 -7.83
N ARG A 73 -2.12 17.86 -6.67
CA ARG A 73 -3.36 18.32 -6.02
C ARG A 73 -3.79 19.72 -6.48
N ASN A 74 -3.07 20.34 -7.41
CA ASN A 74 -3.32 21.70 -7.87
C ASN A 74 -3.35 22.74 -6.73
N ILE A 75 -2.39 22.64 -5.80
CA ILE A 75 -2.22 23.59 -4.68
C ILE A 75 -1.24 24.67 -5.10
N GLU A 76 -1.75 25.88 -5.35
CA GLU A 76 -0.97 27.09 -5.62
C GLU A 76 -1.00 28.00 -4.39
N SER A 77 0.01 27.87 -3.52
CA SER A 77 0.18 28.76 -2.37
C SER A 77 1.66 29.05 -2.16
N SER A 78 2.00 30.33 -2.00
CA SER A 78 3.35 30.77 -1.64
C SER A 78 3.69 30.53 -0.17
N GLU A 79 2.69 30.23 0.67
CA GLU A 79 2.85 29.99 2.10
C GLU A 79 3.12 28.51 2.42
N ILE A 80 2.92 27.62 1.46
CA ILE A 80 3.07 26.18 1.64
C ILE A 80 4.23 25.71 0.76
N GLY A 81 5.24 25.12 1.38
CA GLY A 81 6.34 24.50 0.65
C GLY A 81 5.89 23.26 -0.14
N PRO A 82 6.63 22.91 -1.21
CA PRO A 82 6.33 21.71 -1.96
C PRO A 82 6.57 20.46 -1.09
N SER A 83 5.88 19.39 -1.47
CA SER A 83 6.10 18.06 -0.94
C SER A 83 6.28 17.07 -2.08
N LEU A 84 7.22 16.14 -1.88
CA LEU A 84 7.60 15.13 -2.85
C LEU A 84 7.36 13.75 -2.24
N VAL A 85 6.71 12.87 -3.00
CA VAL A 85 6.47 11.48 -2.60
C VAL A 85 7.21 10.55 -3.58
N VAL A 86 8.05 9.68 -3.04
CA VAL A 86 8.77 8.65 -3.80
C VAL A 86 8.19 7.29 -3.43
N HIS A 87 7.83 6.47 -4.41
CA HIS A 87 7.50 5.05 -4.21
C HIS A 87 8.60 4.16 -4.79
N THR A 88 9.03 3.17 -4.01
CA THR A 88 10.04 2.21 -4.47
C THR A 88 9.45 1.17 -5.42
N THR A 89 10.33 0.44 -6.10
CA THR A 89 10.02 -0.80 -6.81
C THR A 89 9.62 -1.90 -5.82
N VAL A 90 8.93 -2.94 -6.32
CA VAL A 90 8.61 -4.13 -5.51
C VAL A 90 9.88 -4.89 -5.12
N PRO A 91 10.84 -5.16 -6.03
CA PRO A 91 12.08 -5.85 -5.64
C PRO A 91 12.81 -5.15 -4.50
N PHE A 92 12.96 -3.82 -4.55
CA PHE A 92 13.58 -3.06 -3.46
C PHE A 92 12.83 -3.24 -2.13
N GLY A 93 11.49 -3.13 -2.16
CA GLY A 93 10.66 -3.26 -0.96
C GLY A 93 10.71 -4.65 -0.32
N VAL A 94 10.80 -5.71 -1.13
CA VAL A 94 10.95 -7.09 -0.65
C VAL A 94 12.34 -7.32 -0.07
N THR A 95 13.40 -6.88 -0.76
CA THR A 95 14.79 -7.05 -0.29
C THR A 95 15.05 -6.36 1.04
N HIS A 96 14.46 -5.18 1.27
CA HIS A 96 14.69 -4.38 2.48
C HIS A 96 13.56 -4.50 3.50
N LEU A 97 12.73 -5.53 3.42
CA LEU A 97 11.50 -5.64 4.19
C LEU A 97 11.74 -5.69 5.71
N ASP A 98 12.84 -6.31 6.13
CA ASP A 98 13.21 -6.47 7.55
C ASP A 98 14.27 -5.47 8.02
N HIS A 99 14.72 -4.55 7.15
CA HIS A 99 15.64 -3.48 7.53
C HIS A 99 14.94 -2.41 8.39
N HIS A 100 15.71 -1.60 9.12
CA HIS A 100 15.18 -0.41 9.75
C HIS A 100 14.73 0.60 8.69
N THR A 101 13.76 1.44 9.04
CA THR A 101 13.14 2.34 8.06
C THR A 101 14.13 3.44 7.66
N GLU A 102 15.00 3.82 8.59
CA GLU A 102 16.07 4.78 8.44
C GLU A 102 17.13 4.31 7.41
N ASP A 103 17.53 3.03 7.47
CA ASP A 103 18.48 2.46 6.51
C ASP A 103 17.91 2.47 5.08
N ALA A 104 16.62 2.11 4.94
CA ALA A 104 15.95 2.14 3.65
C ALA A 104 15.76 3.58 3.13
N GLU A 105 15.48 4.53 4.02
CA GLU A 105 15.37 5.96 3.68
C GLU A 105 16.67 6.50 3.07
N GLU A 106 17.82 6.19 3.67
CA GLU A 106 19.13 6.62 3.16
C GLU A 106 19.38 6.11 1.74
N LEU A 107 19.11 4.82 1.50
CA LEU A 107 19.26 4.21 0.17
C LEU A 107 18.32 4.83 -0.87
N ILE A 108 17.07 5.13 -0.49
CA ILE A 108 16.11 5.80 -1.37
C ILE A 108 16.59 7.21 -1.69
N PHE A 109 17.12 7.95 -0.71
CA PHE A 109 17.63 9.30 -0.89
C PHE A 109 18.82 9.33 -1.87
N GLN A 110 19.76 8.39 -1.72
CA GLN A 110 20.90 8.24 -2.64
C GLN A 110 20.44 8.00 -4.09
N GLN A 111 19.41 7.18 -4.28
CA GLN A 111 18.85 6.91 -5.61
C GLN A 111 18.04 8.08 -6.17
N LEU A 112 17.41 8.87 -5.29
CA LEU A 112 16.67 10.07 -5.68
C LEU A 112 17.59 11.15 -6.24
N GLU A 113 18.75 11.38 -5.61
CA GLU A 113 19.75 12.35 -6.07
C GLU A 113 20.23 12.06 -7.50
N ALA A 114 20.32 10.78 -7.88
CA ALA A 114 20.67 10.38 -9.25
C ALA A 114 19.57 10.69 -10.29
N ILE A 115 18.30 10.78 -9.86
CA ILE A 115 17.16 11.07 -10.74
C ILE A 115 16.87 12.58 -10.79
N LEU A 116 16.95 13.24 -9.65
CA LEU A 116 16.70 14.66 -9.47
C LEU A 116 17.91 15.30 -8.78
N PRO A 117 19.01 15.54 -9.53
CA PRO A 117 20.24 16.08 -8.96
C PRO A 117 20.04 17.52 -8.46
N GLY A 118 20.66 17.86 -7.34
CA GLY A 118 20.61 19.20 -6.76
C GLY A 118 19.29 19.52 -6.07
N LEU A 119 18.51 18.51 -5.67
CA LEU A 119 17.37 18.74 -4.80
C LEU A 119 17.85 19.41 -3.50
N PRO A 120 17.17 20.46 -3.02
CA PRO A 120 17.49 21.07 -1.75
C PRO A 120 17.29 20.06 -0.61
N ARG A 121 17.86 20.34 0.56
CA ARG A 121 17.62 19.50 1.74
C ARG A 121 16.17 19.70 2.21
N PRO A 122 15.39 18.62 2.42
CA PRO A 122 14.06 18.73 3.00
C PRO A 122 14.14 19.14 4.48
N VAL A 123 13.12 19.84 4.98
CA VAL A 123 13.02 20.20 6.40
C VAL A 123 12.40 19.11 7.26
N ALA A 124 11.66 18.20 6.63
CA ALA A 124 11.18 16.98 7.27
C ALA A 124 11.10 15.84 6.25
N THR A 125 11.27 14.62 6.74
CA THR A 125 11.07 13.39 5.98
C THR A 125 10.10 12.46 6.71
N ARG A 126 9.43 11.61 5.94
CA ARG A 126 8.62 10.53 6.49
C ARG A 126 8.72 9.31 5.59
N CYS A 127 9.45 8.31 6.04
CA CYS A 127 9.53 7.02 5.37
C CYS A 127 8.47 6.05 5.93
N GLN A 128 7.70 5.45 5.04
CA GLN A 128 6.63 4.50 5.37
C GLN A 128 6.90 3.17 4.69
N LYS A 129 6.99 2.11 5.49
CA LYS A 129 7.05 0.73 5.02
C LYS A 129 5.65 0.17 4.78
N TRP A 130 5.37 -0.26 3.57
CA TRP A 130 4.15 -1.00 3.21
C TRP A 130 4.49 -2.47 3.03
N ARG A 131 4.45 -3.24 4.12
CA ARG A 131 4.68 -4.70 4.07
C ARG A 131 3.67 -5.40 3.16
N TYR A 132 2.42 -4.97 3.22
CA TYR A 132 1.34 -5.42 2.34
C TYR A 132 0.86 -4.22 1.53
N SER A 133 1.52 -3.94 0.42
CA SER A 133 1.27 -2.75 -0.41
C SER A 133 0.09 -2.95 -1.36
N GLN A 134 0.16 -3.97 -2.21
CA GLN A 134 -0.88 -4.30 -3.18
C GLN A 134 -0.96 -5.81 -3.34
N VAL A 135 -2.16 -6.36 -3.40
CA VAL A 135 -2.43 -7.77 -3.68
C VAL A 135 -1.84 -8.12 -5.04
N THR A 136 -1.06 -9.20 -5.07
CA THR A 136 -0.46 -9.76 -6.29
C THR A 136 -1.22 -11.00 -6.71
N GLU A 137 -1.68 -11.80 -5.75
CA GLU A 137 -2.54 -12.95 -5.99
C GLU A 137 -3.72 -12.87 -5.00
N PRO A 138 -4.93 -12.53 -5.47
CA PRO A 138 -6.11 -12.51 -4.61
C PRO A 138 -6.57 -13.93 -4.26
N ALA A 139 -7.42 -14.05 -3.25
CA ALA A 139 -7.97 -15.32 -2.80
C ALA A 139 -8.75 -15.99 -3.95
N ALA A 140 -8.39 -17.23 -4.24
CA ALA A 140 -9.04 -17.99 -5.31
C ALA A 140 -10.54 -18.13 -5.07
N HIS A 141 -11.33 -17.98 -6.15
CA HIS A 141 -12.79 -18.15 -6.14
C HIS A 141 -13.54 -17.27 -5.13
N SER A 142 -12.94 -16.15 -4.70
CA SER A 142 -13.60 -15.18 -3.83
C SER A 142 -14.28 -14.10 -4.67
N HIS A 143 -15.61 -14.04 -4.62
CA HIS A 143 -16.40 -13.05 -5.37
C HIS A 143 -16.50 -11.73 -4.60
N GLY A 144 -15.36 -11.14 -4.25
CA GLY A 144 -15.29 -9.90 -3.49
C GLY A 144 -15.45 -10.05 -1.97
N GLN A 145 -15.73 -11.24 -1.46
CA GLN A 145 -15.83 -11.53 -0.03
C GLN A 145 -15.63 -13.02 0.24
N LEU A 146 -15.36 -13.38 1.50
CA LEU A 146 -15.37 -14.77 1.97
C LEU A 146 -16.18 -14.90 3.28
N THR A 147 -17.36 -15.52 3.22
CA THR A 147 -18.15 -15.85 4.41
C THR A 147 -17.49 -17.01 5.12
N LEU A 148 -17.03 -16.76 6.35
CA LEU A 148 -16.34 -17.75 7.17
C LEU A 148 -17.33 -18.57 8.00
N HIS A 149 -18.33 -17.89 8.55
CA HIS A 149 -19.31 -18.53 9.42
C HIS A 149 -20.70 -17.90 9.22
N PRO A 150 -21.77 -18.69 9.07
CA PRO A 150 -23.11 -18.16 8.81
C PRO A 150 -23.83 -17.68 10.09
N LYS A 151 -23.59 -18.31 11.26
CA LYS A 151 -24.25 -17.94 12.52
C LYS A 151 -23.44 -18.35 13.78
N PRO A 152 -22.79 -17.43 14.50
CA PRO A 152 -22.77 -15.98 14.27
C PRO A 152 -22.15 -15.64 12.92
N PHE A 153 -22.69 -14.62 12.25
CA PHE A 153 -22.25 -14.23 10.92
C PHE A 153 -20.84 -13.63 10.99
N LEU A 154 -19.92 -14.19 10.22
CA LEU A 154 -18.54 -13.72 10.08
C LEU A 154 -18.15 -13.76 8.60
N VAL A 155 -17.69 -12.62 8.10
CA VAL A 155 -17.33 -12.43 6.69
C VAL A 155 -16.06 -11.60 6.57
N CYS A 156 -15.21 -11.94 5.61
CA CYS A 156 -14.04 -11.16 5.23
C CYS A 156 -14.30 -10.40 3.93
N GLY A 157 -13.86 -9.15 3.88
CA GLY A 157 -13.80 -8.33 2.67
C GLY A 157 -12.49 -7.57 2.61
N GLY A 158 -12.23 -6.92 1.48
CA GLY A 158 -11.03 -6.16 1.19
C GLY A 158 -10.42 -6.51 -0.17
N ASP A 159 -9.27 -5.91 -0.44
CA ASP A 159 -8.52 -6.09 -1.68
C ASP A 159 -8.04 -7.52 -1.90
N ALA A 160 -7.82 -8.29 -0.82
CA ALA A 160 -7.53 -9.73 -0.87
C ALA A 160 -8.54 -10.54 -1.71
N PHE A 161 -9.77 -10.06 -1.83
CA PHE A 161 -10.86 -10.75 -2.53
C PHE A 161 -11.26 -10.06 -3.83
N THR A 162 -10.52 -9.02 -4.23
CA THR A 162 -10.75 -8.23 -5.45
C THR A 162 -9.39 -7.78 -6.02
N GLU A 163 -9.06 -6.50 -5.89
CA GLU A 163 -7.85 -5.85 -6.38
C GLU A 163 -7.51 -4.64 -5.50
N SER A 164 -6.23 -4.26 -5.42
CA SER A 164 -5.76 -3.14 -4.59
C SER A 164 -5.90 -1.79 -5.30
N ASN A 165 -7.13 -1.40 -5.57
CA ASN A 165 -7.50 -0.07 -6.04
C ASN A 165 -8.80 0.40 -5.35
N PHE A 166 -9.23 1.62 -5.67
CA PHE A 166 -10.43 2.21 -5.05
C PHE A 166 -11.71 1.43 -5.40
N ASP A 167 -11.89 1.04 -6.67
CA ASP A 167 -13.09 0.34 -7.13
C ASP A 167 -13.17 -1.11 -6.64
N GLY A 168 -12.03 -1.77 -6.45
CA GLY A 168 -11.92 -3.08 -5.80
C GLY A 168 -12.44 -3.04 -4.38
N CYS A 169 -12.07 -2.01 -3.61
CA CYS A 169 -12.62 -1.78 -2.27
C CYS A 169 -14.14 -1.57 -2.30
N ILE A 170 -14.66 -0.77 -3.23
CA ILE A 170 -16.12 -0.57 -3.38
C ILE A 170 -16.82 -1.88 -3.71
N THR A 171 -16.27 -2.63 -4.66
CA THR A 171 -16.81 -3.91 -5.12
C THR A 171 -16.88 -4.90 -3.95
N SER A 172 -15.79 -5.05 -3.21
CA SER A 172 -15.74 -5.92 -2.04
C SER A 172 -16.76 -5.49 -0.97
N ALA A 173 -16.85 -4.19 -0.67
CA ALA A 173 -17.81 -3.68 0.32
C ALA A 173 -19.27 -3.99 -0.06
N ARG A 174 -19.62 -3.86 -1.35
CA ARG A 174 -20.95 -4.25 -1.87
C ARG A 174 -21.19 -5.74 -1.71
N CYS A 175 -20.22 -6.58 -2.05
CA CYS A 175 -20.33 -8.03 -1.89
C CYS A 175 -20.55 -8.45 -0.43
N VAL A 176 -19.82 -7.81 0.51
CA VAL A 176 -20.00 -8.04 1.96
C VAL A 176 -21.42 -7.65 2.40
N LEU A 177 -21.91 -6.49 1.96
CA LEU A 177 -23.26 -6.03 2.29
C LEU A 177 -24.35 -6.98 1.78
N GLU A 178 -24.23 -7.47 0.54
CA GLU A 178 -25.18 -8.45 0.00
C GLU A 178 -25.13 -9.78 0.76
N ALA A 179 -23.94 -10.23 1.15
CA ALA A 179 -23.80 -11.44 1.97
C ALA A 179 -24.48 -11.29 3.34
N LEU A 180 -24.36 -10.12 3.98
CA LEU A 180 -24.99 -9.83 5.26
C LEU A 180 -26.52 -9.78 5.16
N LYS A 181 -27.08 -9.17 4.11
CA LYS A 181 -28.54 -9.08 3.92
C LYS A 181 -29.23 -10.44 3.90
N ASN A 182 -28.55 -11.48 3.42
CA ASN A 182 -29.09 -12.85 3.41
C ASN A 182 -29.15 -13.51 4.81
N HIS A 183 -28.68 -12.82 5.85
CA HIS A 183 -28.60 -13.33 7.23
C HIS A 183 -29.31 -12.42 8.25
N ILE A 184 -29.96 -11.33 7.80
CA ILE A 184 -30.77 -10.42 8.61
C ILE A 184 -32.26 -10.70 8.34
#